data_AF-A0A497BEN1-F1
#
_entry.id   AF-A0A497BEN1-F1
#
_cell.length_a   1.000
_cell.length_b   1.000
_cell.length_c   1.000
_cell.angle_alpha   90.00
_cell.angle_beta   90.00
_cell.angle_gamma   90.00
#
_symmetry.space_group_name_H-M   'P 1'
#
loop_
_entity.id
_entity.type
_entity.pdbx_description
1 polymer ?
#
loop_
_entity_poly.entity_id
_entity_poly.type
_entity_poly.pdbx_seq_one_letter_code
_entity_poly.pdbx_strand_id
1 'polypeptide(L)'
;MLNKKSGRFTEQPLSIRRDLNNKSNWILNEKVIFIFTNAKTDNTFAITVPEEFSTDFASTPKILWGLFPPMDADYAKSAAIHDWLYYRQEVTRRFADELFLIALKSQGVRFFKRQLMHRAVRMFGKKPWQAHTKRKEEQCR
;
A
#
# COMPACT_ATOMS: atom_id res chain seq x y z
N MET A 1 11.18 12.47 -13.39
CA MET A 1 11.31 12.73 -11.94
C MET A 1 10.03 13.40 -11.48
N LEU A 2 9.28 12.80 -10.56
CA LEU A 2 8.00 13.32 -10.05
C LEU A 2 8.30 14.50 -9.11
N ASN A 3 8.01 15.73 -9.54
CA ASN A 3 8.28 16.93 -8.76
C ASN A 3 7.15 17.22 -7.75
N LYS A 4 7.53 17.91 -6.68
CA LYS A 4 6.83 18.17 -5.42
C LYS A 4 5.35 18.64 -5.54
N LYS A 5 4.36 17.74 -5.57
CA LYS A 5 3.03 17.97 -4.98
C LYS A 5 2.54 16.70 -4.28
N SER A 6 2.15 16.88 -3.03
CA SER A 6 1.79 15.90 -2.02
C SER A 6 0.53 15.14 -2.40
N GLY A 7 0.61 13.81 -2.41
CA GLY A 7 -0.62 13.02 -2.27
C GLY A 7 -1.28 13.34 -0.93
N ARG A 8 -2.57 13.05 -0.79
CA ARG A 8 -3.29 13.19 0.48
C ARG A 8 -4.24 12.02 0.68
N PHE A 9 -4.38 11.64 1.93
CA PHE A 9 -5.41 10.71 2.36
C PHE A 9 -6.66 11.47 2.79
N THR A 10 -7.81 10.80 2.80
CA THR A 10 -8.99 11.30 3.51
C THR A 10 -8.69 11.45 5.00
N GLU A 11 -9.30 12.47 5.62
CA GLU A 11 -9.10 12.83 7.03
C GLU A 11 -9.68 11.79 8.00
N GLN A 12 -10.53 10.88 7.51
CA GLN A 12 -11.08 9.78 8.29
C GLN A 12 -9.97 8.95 8.93
N PRO A 13 -10.03 8.67 10.25
CA PRO A 13 -9.05 7.81 10.90
C PRO A 13 -9.11 6.40 10.29
N LEU A 14 -7.97 5.72 10.25
CA LEU A 14 -7.96 4.33 9.79
C LEU A 14 -8.66 3.46 10.84
N SER A 15 -9.83 2.94 10.49
CA SER A 15 -10.59 2.00 11.33
C SER A 15 -10.39 0.57 10.81
N ILE A 16 -9.88 -0.31 11.68
CA ILE A 16 -9.61 -1.72 11.35
C ILE A 16 -10.17 -2.65 12.42
N ARG A 17 -10.51 -3.87 12.01
CA ARG A 17 -10.82 -4.98 12.92
C ARG A 17 -10.05 -6.24 12.53
N ARG A 18 -9.89 -7.18 13.45
CA ARG A 18 -9.31 -8.48 13.12
C ARG A 18 -10.28 -9.32 12.29
N ASP A 19 -9.76 -10.01 11.29
CA ASP A 19 -10.49 -11.07 10.62
C ASP A 19 -10.67 -12.27 11.56
N LEU A 20 -11.91 -12.67 11.78
CA LEU A 20 -12.28 -13.80 12.66
C LEU A 20 -11.98 -15.15 12.00
N ASN A 21 -12.00 -15.21 10.67
CA ASN A 21 -11.76 -16.43 9.88
C ASN A 21 -10.26 -16.65 9.64
N ASN A 22 -9.47 -15.57 9.56
CA ASN A 22 -8.02 -15.63 9.46
C ASN A 22 -7.37 -14.62 10.40
N LYS A 23 -6.98 -15.06 11.60
CA LYS A 23 -6.40 -14.21 12.67
C LYS A 23 -5.11 -13.47 12.29
N SER A 24 -4.50 -13.80 11.14
CA SER A 24 -3.32 -13.09 10.61
C SER A 24 -3.67 -11.85 9.79
N ASN A 25 -4.95 -11.64 9.47
CA ASN A 25 -5.43 -10.56 8.61
C ASN A 25 -6.24 -9.51 9.38
N TRP A 26 -6.31 -8.33 8.79
CA TRP A 26 -7.09 -7.20 9.26
C TRP A 26 -8.08 -6.78 8.20
N ILE A 27 -9.28 -6.40 8.62
CA ILE A 27 -10.34 -5.93 7.73
C ILE A 27 -10.47 -4.42 7.92
N LEU A 28 -10.44 -3.68 6.82
CA LEU A 28 -10.74 -2.25 6.81
C LEU A 28 -12.23 -2.06 7.11
N ASN A 29 -12.56 -1.28 8.14
CA ASN A 29 -13.94 -0.91 8.44
C ASN A 29 -14.43 0.25 7.57
N GLU A 30 -13.50 1.03 7.00
CA GLU A 30 -13.79 2.19 6.18
C GLU A 30 -12.94 2.17 4.91
N LYS A 31 -13.44 2.80 3.86
CA LYS A 31 -12.68 3.00 2.62
C LYS A 31 -11.47 3.89 2.85
N VAL A 32 -10.34 3.54 2.24
CA VAL A 32 -9.13 4.37 2.25
C VAL A 32 -8.98 4.99 0.87
N ILE A 33 -8.98 6.32 0.80
CA ILE A 33 -8.82 7.04 -0.46
C ILE A 33 -7.50 7.79 -0.44
N PHE A 34 -6.67 7.55 -1.46
CA PHE A 34 -5.42 8.25 -1.70
C PHE A 34 -5.50 9.05 -3.00
N ILE A 35 -5.40 10.37 -2.89
CA ILE A 35 -5.45 11.30 -4.02
C ILE A 35 -4.04 11.78 -4.31
N PHE A 36 -3.59 11.69 -5.55
CA PHE A 36 -2.25 12.12 -5.97
C PHE A 36 -2.27 12.78 -7.34
N THR A 37 -1.34 13.72 -7.57
CA THR A 37 -1.22 14.43 -8.84
C THR A 37 0.03 13.98 -9.59
N ASN A 38 -0.11 13.67 -10.87
CA ASN A 38 1.02 13.34 -11.73
C ASN A 38 1.75 14.61 -12.15
N ALA A 39 2.98 14.77 -11.68
CA ALA A 39 3.79 15.97 -11.94
C ALA A 39 4.12 16.22 -13.42
N LYS A 40 4.00 15.21 -14.31
CA LYS A 40 4.27 15.37 -15.74
C LYS A 40 3.08 15.86 -16.54
N THR A 41 1.88 15.44 -16.15
CA THR A 41 0.65 15.69 -16.91
C THR A 41 -0.31 16.62 -16.19
N ASP A 42 -0.01 17.00 -14.94
CA ASP A 42 -0.87 17.75 -14.02
C ASP A 42 -2.25 17.12 -13.74
N ASN A 43 -2.42 15.86 -14.14
CA ASN A 43 -3.65 15.12 -13.91
C ASN A 43 -3.70 14.61 -12.47
N THR A 44 -4.88 14.74 -11.85
CA THR A 44 -5.14 14.21 -10.51
C THR A 44 -5.83 12.85 -10.61
N PHE A 45 -5.32 11.90 -9.82
CA PHE A 45 -5.80 10.54 -9.74
C PHE A 45 -6.20 10.21 -8.30
N ALA A 46 -7.12 9.27 -8.14
CA ALA A 46 -7.52 8.75 -6.85
C ALA A 46 -7.49 7.21 -6.86
N ILE A 47 -6.97 6.62 -5.78
CA ILE A 47 -7.09 5.19 -5.51
C ILE A 47 -7.99 5.02 -4.32
N THR A 48 -8.98 4.16 -4.49
CA THR A 48 -9.94 3.79 -3.45
C THR A 48 -9.72 2.34 -3.09
N VAL A 49 -9.34 2.09 -1.84
CA VAL A 49 -9.44 0.77 -1.23
C VAL A 49 -10.84 0.66 -0.63
N PRO A 50 -11.65 -0.35 -1.01
CA PRO A 50 -12.96 -0.52 -0.44
C PRO A 50 -12.88 -0.86 1.05
N GLU A 51 -13.94 -0.53 1.79
CA GLU A 51 -14.19 -1.16 3.09
C GLU A 51 -14.34 -2.67 2.92
N GLU A 52 -14.21 -3.43 4.01
CA GLU A 52 -14.20 -4.90 4.01
C GLU A 52 -12.99 -5.53 3.29
N PHE A 53 -12.05 -4.72 2.79
CA PHE A 53 -10.81 -5.26 2.25
C PHE A 53 -9.97 -5.90 3.35
N SER A 54 -9.67 -7.18 3.19
CA SER A 54 -8.72 -7.92 4.02
C SER A 54 -7.30 -7.53 3.62
N THR A 55 -6.66 -6.69 4.43
CA THR A 55 -5.25 -6.33 4.34
C THR A 55 -4.48 -7.16 5.36
N ASP A 56 -3.36 -7.73 4.94
CA ASP A 56 -2.50 -8.46 5.85
C ASP A 56 -1.51 -7.51 6.55
N PHE A 57 -1.39 -6.25 6.09
CA PHE A 57 -0.33 -5.28 6.42
C PHE A 57 1.09 -5.90 6.32
N ALA A 58 1.17 -7.09 5.72
CA ALA A 58 2.22 -8.10 5.84
C ALA A 58 2.88 -8.38 4.50
N SER A 59 2.31 -7.87 3.42
CA SER A 59 2.95 -7.75 2.11
C SER A 59 4.21 -6.87 2.17
N THR A 60 4.33 -6.05 3.22
CA THR A 60 5.59 -5.45 3.65
C THR A 60 6.49 -6.56 4.24
N PRO A 61 7.65 -6.88 3.62
CA PRO A 61 8.46 -8.06 3.96
C PRO A 61 8.66 -8.22 5.46
N LYS A 62 8.42 -9.42 6.04
CA LYS A 62 8.55 -9.70 7.48
C LYS A 62 9.86 -9.23 8.11
N ILE A 63 10.95 -9.20 7.33
CA ILE A 63 12.25 -8.62 7.72
C ILE A 63 12.14 -7.16 8.19
N LEU A 64 11.16 -6.43 7.68
CA LEU A 64 10.90 -5.05 8.05
C LEU A 64 10.08 -4.92 9.32
N TRP A 65 9.38 -5.95 9.80
CA TRP A 65 8.55 -5.83 11.01
C TRP A 65 9.37 -5.62 12.28
N GLY A 66 10.63 -6.07 12.29
CA GLY A 66 11.56 -5.79 13.39
C GLY A 66 12.04 -4.34 13.45
N LEU A 67 11.96 -3.60 12.33
CA LEU A 67 12.39 -2.20 12.23
C LEU A 67 11.21 -1.23 12.08
N PHE A 68 10.07 -1.73 11.59
CA PHE A 68 8.88 -0.99 11.18
C PHE A 68 7.64 -1.82 11.52
N PRO A 69 7.02 -1.59 12.70
CA PRO A 69 5.80 -2.29 13.09
C PRO A 69 4.72 -2.10 12.03
N PRO A 70 4.06 -3.16 11.53
CA PRO A 70 3.09 -3.04 10.43
C PRO A 70 1.88 -2.14 10.75
N MET A 71 1.60 -1.90 12.04
CA MET A 71 0.47 -1.10 12.53
C MET A 71 0.87 0.30 13.02
N ASP A 72 2.01 0.83 12.59
CA ASP A 72 2.36 2.22 12.89
C ASP A 72 1.33 3.16 12.24
N ALA A 73 0.66 3.96 13.07
CA ALA A 73 -0.39 4.89 12.63
C ALA A 73 0.11 5.86 11.54
N ASP A 74 1.43 6.13 11.55
CA ASP A 74 2.12 6.98 10.59
C ASP A 74 2.05 6.46 9.14
N TYR A 75 1.86 5.17 8.89
CA TYR A 75 1.88 4.62 7.53
C TYR A 75 0.91 3.48 7.24
N ALA A 76 0.06 3.08 8.18
CA ALA A 76 -0.91 2.00 7.96
C ALA A 76 -1.84 2.25 6.74
N LYS A 77 -2.25 3.50 6.50
CA LYS A 77 -3.02 3.88 5.28
C LYS A 77 -2.22 3.66 3.99
N SER A 78 -0.92 3.99 4.00
CA SER A 78 -0.03 3.72 2.86
C SER A 78 0.13 2.23 2.60
N ALA A 79 0.23 1.41 3.65
CA ALA A 79 0.32 -0.04 3.53
C ALA A 79 -0.96 -0.64 2.92
N ALA A 80 -2.15 -0.20 3.37
CA ALA A 80 -3.42 -0.65 2.80
C ALA A 80 -3.54 -0.35 1.28
N ILE A 81 -3.10 0.83 0.84
CA ILE A 81 -3.07 1.18 -0.59
C ILE A 81 -2.11 0.26 -1.36
N HIS A 82 -0.94 -0.06 -0.79
CA HIS A 82 0.04 -0.93 -1.43
C HIS A 82 -0.49 -2.36 -1.57
N ASP A 83 -1.08 -2.92 -0.52
CA ASP A 83 -1.71 -4.24 -0.51
C ASP A 83 -2.83 -4.32 -1.57
N TRP A 84 -3.68 -3.29 -1.65
CA TRP A 84 -4.74 -3.20 -2.66
C TRP A 84 -4.20 -3.21 -4.08
N LEU A 85 -3.12 -2.47 -4.36
CA LEU A 85 -2.48 -2.45 -5.68
C LEU A 85 -1.83 -3.80 -6.03
N TYR A 86 -1.23 -4.47 -5.04
CA TYR A 86 -0.68 -5.81 -5.20
C TYR A 86 -1.76 -6.87 -5.42
N TYR A 87 -2.94 -6.68 -4.84
CA TYR A 87 -4.11 -7.52 -5.06
C TYR A 87 -4.72 -7.31 -6.45
N ARG A 88 -4.98 -6.07 -6.86
CA ARG A 88 -5.62 -5.76 -8.15
C ARG A 88 -4.72 -6.06 -9.35
N GLN A 89 -3.43 -5.76 -9.23
CA GLN A 89 -2.44 -5.88 -10.31
C GLN A 89 -2.80 -5.18 -11.62
N GLU A 90 -3.59 -4.10 -11.54
CA GLU A 90 -3.98 -3.28 -12.69
C GLU A 90 -2.88 -2.29 -13.09
N VAL A 91 -1.89 -2.11 -12.22
CA VAL A 91 -0.72 -1.28 -12.45
C VAL A 91 0.53 -2.15 -12.43
N THR A 92 1.65 -1.62 -12.94
CA THR A 92 2.92 -2.33 -12.81
C THR A 92 3.39 -2.35 -11.35
N ARG A 93 4.07 -3.42 -10.94
CA ARG A 93 4.72 -3.51 -9.61
C ARG A 93 5.55 -2.28 -9.28
N ARG A 94 6.32 -1.79 -10.27
CA ARG A 94 7.16 -0.60 -10.12
C ARG A 94 6.32 0.63 -9.79
N PHE A 95 5.19 0.82 -10.47
CA PHE A 95 4.30 1.92 -10.20
C PHE A 95 3.66 1.81 -8.81
N ALA A 96 3.24 0.60 -8.40
CA ALA A 96 2.73 0.36 -7.05
C ALA A 96 3.76 0.70 -5.96
N ASP A 97 5.02 0.26 -6.13
CA ASP A 97 6.11 0.55 -5.19
C ASP A 97 6.45 2.05 -5.16
N GLU A 98 6.46 2.74 -6.31
CA GLU A 98 6.68 4.18 -6.40
C GLU A 98 5.55 4.96 -5.73
N LEU A 99 4.31 4.51 -5.89
CA LEU A 99 3.15 5.17 -5.28
C LEU A 99 3.13 5.00 -3.77
N PHE A 100 3.56 3.85 -3.27
CA PHE A 100 3.78 3.63 -1.84
C PHE A 100 4.78 4.65 -1.25
N LEU A 101 5.88 4.93 -1.95
CA LEU A 101 6.84 5.97 -1.53
C LEU A 101 6.21 7.37 -1.46
N ILE A 102 5.32 7.70 -2.40
CA ILE A 102 4.60 8.99 -2.42
C ILE A 102 3.60 9.06 -1.26
N ALA A 103 2.87 7.97 -1.02
CA ALA A 103 1.94 7.85 0.10
C ALA A 103 2.65 8.00 1.44
N LEU A 104 3.77 7.31 1.66
CA LEU A 104 4.61 7.47 2.86
C LEU A 104 5.07 8.92 3.05
N LYS A 105 5.48 9.58 1.96
CA LYS A 105 5.86 11.00 2.00
C LYS A 105 4.69 11.90 2.41
N SER A 106 3.47 11.61 1.97
CA SER A 106 2.29 12.41 2.33
C SER A 106 1.90 12.29 3.80
N GLN A 107 2.17 11.14 4.43
CA GLN A 107 1.95 10.95 5.87
C GLN A 107 3.09 11.49 6.74
N GLY A 108 4.05 12.23 6.16
CA GLY A 108 5.14 12.84 6.91
C GLY A 108 6.26 11.87 7.30
N VAL A 109 6.27 10.64 6.77
CA VAL A 109 7.32 9.66 7.07
C VAL A 109 8.69 10.20 6.65
N ARG A 110 9.63 10.21 7.62
CA ARG A 110 10.99 10.74 7.45
C ARG A 110 11.66 10.14 6.21
N PHE A 111 12.47 10.95 5.51
CA PHE A 111 13.11 10.57 4.23
C PHE A 111 13.83 9.21 4.30
N PHE A 112 14.67 9.01 5.32
CA PHE A 112 15.41 7.75 5.48
C PHE A 112 14.48 6.55 5.70
N LYS A 113 13.45 6.69 6.56
CA LYS A 113 12.45 5.65 6.84
C LYS A 113 11.73 5.22 5.56
N ARG A 114 11.17 6.18 4.80
CA ARG A 114 10.46 5.87 3.55
C ARG A 114 11.36 5.28 2.45
N GLN A 115 12.62 5.71 2.36
CA GLN A 115 13.57 5.14 1.38
C GLN A 115 13.94 3.70 1.73
N LEU A 116 14.11 3.38 3.02
CA LEU A 116 14.38 2.02 3.45
C LEU A 116 13.18 1.09 3.16
N MET A 117 11.97 1.53 3.48
CA MET A 117 10.73 0.82 3.16
C MET A 117 10.58 0.59 1.65
N HIS A 118 10.79 1.63 0.84
CA HIS A 118 10.74 1.53 -0.63
C HIS A 118 11.77 0.54 -1.18
N ARG A 119 13.04 0.62 -0.75
CA ARG A 119 14.07 -0.33 -1.21
C ARG A 119 13.72 -1.77 -0.86
N ALA A 120 13.15 -1.99 0.31
CA ALA A 120 12.79 -3.32 0.75
C ALA A 120 11.62 -3.92 -0.06
N VAL A 121 10.56 -3.16 -0.35
CA VAL A 121 9.49 -3.65 -1.26
C VAL A 121 10.02 -3.90 -2.68
N ARG A 122 10.99 -3.09 -3.16
CA ARG A 122 11.63 -3.31 -4.46
C ARG A 122 12.39 -4.64 -4.53
N MET A 123 13.14 -4.98 -3.48
CA MET A 123 13.96 -6.21 -3.40
C MET A 123 13.12 -7.46 -3.16
N PHE A 124 12.16 -7.40 -2.23
CA PHE A 124 11.44 -8.59 -1.75
C PHE A 124 10.02 -8.74 -2.30
N GLY A 125 9.43 -7.69 -2.88
CA GLY A 125 8.05 -7.69 -3.40
C GLY A 125 7.83 -8.52 -4.67
N LYS A 126 8.88 -9.03 -5.33
CA LYS A 126 8.76 -9.82 -6.57
C LYS A 126 8.01 -11.14 -6.35
N LYS A 127 8.34 -11.88 -5.28
CA LYS A 127 7.72 -13.16 -4.94
C LYS A 127 6.21 -13.04 -4.66
N PRO A 128 5.75 -12.16 -3.74
CA PRO A 128 4.32 -12.01 -3.48
C PRO A 128 3.56 -11.50 -4.71
N TRP A 129 4.14 -10.58 -5.49
CA TRP A 129 3.53 -10.12 -6.75
C TRP A 129 3.23 -11.28 -7.69
N GLN A 130 4.21 -12.15 -7.96
CA GLN A 130 4.03 -13.32 -8.84
C GLN A 130 3.02 -14.34 -8.28
N ALA A 131 3.00 -14.54 -6.96
CA ALA A 131 2.04 -15.45 -6.33
C ALA A 131 0.58 -14.95 -6.47
N HIS A 132 0.35 -13.64 -6.42
CA HIS A 132 -0.97 -13.06 -6.70
C HIS A 132 -1.35 -13.15 -8.18
N THR A 133 -0.40 -12.96 -9.09
CA THR A 133 -0.64 -13.13 -10.54
C THR A 133 -1.14 -14.54 -10.84
N LYS A 134 -0.44 -15.55 -10.31
CA LYS A 134 -0.80 -16.97 -10.52
C LYS A 134 -2.20 -17.31 -9.98
N ARG A 135 -2.56 -16.82 -8.79
CA ARG A 135 -3.91 -17.02 -8.21
C ARG A 135 -5.02 -16.40 -9.06
N LYS A 136 -4.77 -15.22 -9.64
CA LYS A 136 -5.73 -14.53 -10.52
C LYS A 136 -5.94 -15.31 -11.83
N GLU A 137 -4.87 -15.88 -12.38
CA GLU A 137 -4.93 -16.74 -13.57
C GLU A 137 -5.68 -18.05 -13.30
N GLU A 138 -5.51 -18.65 -12.12
CA GLU A 138 -6.21 -19.88 -11.70
C GLU A 138 -7.71 -19.67 -11.45
N GLN A 139 -8.12 -18.51 -10.92
CA GLN A 139 -9.54 -18.16 -10.70
C GLN A 139 -10.30 -17.77 -11.97
N CYS A 140 -9.59 -17.45 -13.06
CA CYS A 140 -10.19 -17.04 -14.33
C CYS A 140 -10.25 -18.20 -15.35
N ARG A 141 -9.85 -19.41 -14.94
CA ARG A 141 -10.05 -20.68 -15.65
C ARG A 141 -11.27 -21.41 -15.08
#